data_AF-A0A507DF20-F1
#
_entry.id   AF-A0A507DF20-F1
#
_cell.length_a   1.000
_cell.length_b   1.000
_cell.length_c   1.000
_cell.angle_alpha   90.00
_cell.angle_beta   90.00
_cell.angle_gamma   90.00
#
_symmetry.space_group_name_H-M   'P 1'
#
loop_
_entity.id
_entity.type
_entity.pdbx_description
1 polymer ?
#
loop_
_entity_poly.entity_id
_entity_poly.type
_entity_poly.pdbx_seq_one_letter_code
_entity_poly.pdbx_strand_id
1 'polypeptide(L)'
;MTLTVETAQSNGHSADVAHATAVTSKSTPSNAVKMGTENFKGGYKFAPIKESIVTRAMIKRYWKDMDDAAVSDVVIVGAGSAGLSCAYTLAKADPGLKITIIEAGVAPGGGAWLGGQLMAPMIIRKPAHSLLNELTIPYEDEGSYVVVKHAALFTSTILSKVLLMPN
;
A
#
# COMPACT_ATOMS: atom_id res chain seq x y z
N MET A 1 11.37 -4.12 56.76
CA MET A 1 12.68 -4.69 56.43
C MET A 1 12.85 -4.56 54.93
N THR A 2 13.53 -3.49 54.54
CA THR A 2 13.80 -3.10 53.16
C THR A 2 14.82 -4.04 52.56
N LEU A 3 14.58 -4.55 51.35
CA LEU A 3 15.63 -5.13 50.50
C LEU A 3 15.61 -4.42 49.16
N THR A 4 16.58 -3.53 49.00
CA THR A 4 17.08 -2.96 47.75
C THR A 4 17.82 -4.04 46.96
N VAL A 5 17.63 -4.08 45.64
CA VAL A 5 18.59 -4.70 44.71
C VAL A 5 18.94 -3.67 43.65
N GLU A 6 20.22 -3.34 43.59
CA GLU A 6 20.84 -2.40 42.67
C GLU A 6 20.87 -2.92 41.22
N THR A 7 21.02 -1.96 40.32
CA THR A 7 21.15 -2.04 38.87
C THR A 7 22.32 -2.90 38.38
N ALA A 8 22.08 -3.65 37.31
CA ALA A 8 23.11 -4.07 36.36
C ALA A 8 22.75 -3.54 34.96
N GLN A 9 23.54 -2.58 34.49
CA GLN A 9 23.64 -2.23 33.07
C GLN A 9 24.26 -3.41 32.32
N SER A 10 23.69 -3.80 31.19
CA SER A 10 24.41 -4.54 30.15
C SER A 10 24.06 -3.99 28.78
N ASN A 11 25.12 -3.70 28.02
CA ASN A 11 25.13 -3.00 26.76
C ASN A 11 24.54 -3.83 25.61
N GLY A 12 23.82 -3.12 24.73
CA GLY A 12 23.95 -3.21 23.29
C GLY A 12 23.48 -4.49 22.61
N HIS A 13 22.35 -4.41 21.91
CA HIS A 13 22.17 -4.96 20.56
C HIS A 13 21.19 -4.05 19.82
N SER A 14 21.75 -3.16 18.98
CA SER A 14 21.00 -2.43 17.97
C SER A 14 20.41 -3.43 16.98
N ALA A 15 19.09 -3.42 16.81
CA ALA A 15 18.44 -4.02 15.66
C ALA A 15 18.17 -2.90 14.66
N ASP A 16 19.06 -2.81 13.67
CA ASP A 16 18.95 -1.94 12.50
C ASP A 16 17.64 -2.19 11.75
N VAL A 17 16.71 -1.24 11.82
CA VAL A 17 15.60 -1.17 10.86
C VAL A 17 16.14 -0.43 9.64
N ALA A 18 16.65 -1.20 8.67
CA ALA A 18 17.22 -0.70 7.45
C ALA A 18 16.15 -0.06 6.53
N HIS A 19 16.32 1.25 6.33
CA HIS A 19 16.13 2.03 5.11
C HIS A 19 14.83 1.85 4.30
N ALA A 20 13.85 2.72 4.57
CA ALA A 20 12.99 3.25 3.51
C ALA A 20 13.86 4.14 2.60
N THR A 21 14.10 3.72 1.36
CA THR A 21 14.86 4.52 0.39
C THR A 21 14.04 5.76 0.01
N ALA A 22 14.37 6.90 0.61
CA ALA A 22 13.81 8.18 0.21
C ALA A 22 14.21 8.47 -1.25
N VAL A 23 13.23 8.53 -2.15
CA VAL A 23 13.44 8.99 -3.52
C VAL A 23 13.77 10.48 -3.47
N THR A 24 15.04 10.82 -3.68
CA THR A 24 15.51 12.20 -3.73
C THR A 24 15.15 12.82 -5.09
N SER A 25 14.05 13.57 -5.14
CA SER A 25 13.73 14.41 -6.30
C SER A 25 14.58 15.68 -6.28
N LYS A 26 15.26 16.00 -7.40
CA LYS A 26 16.06 17.21 -7.61
C LYS A 26 15.29 18.48 -7.19
N SER A 27 15.86 19.25 -6.27
CA SER A 27 15.28 20.49 -5.75
C SER A 27 15.46 21.67 -6.72
N THR A 28 14.34 22.26 -7.12
CA THR A 28 14.27 23.61 -7.72
C THR A 28 14.60 24.65 -6.63
N PRO A 29 15.16 25.85 -6.94
CA PRO A 29 15.77 26.73 -5.94
C PRO A 29 14.80 27.13 -4.83
N SER A 30 15.22 26.93 -3.59
CA SER A 30 14.42 27.09 -2.38
C SER A 30 14.27 28.56 -1.98
N ASN A 31 13.08 29.13 -2.17
CA ASN A 31 12.57 29.99 -1.12
C ASN A 31 12.36 29.10 0.11
N ALA A 32 12.98 29.44 1.24
CA ALA A 32 12.86 28.67 2.48
C ALA A 32 11.37 28.51 2.83
N VAL A 33 10.83 27.30 2.63
CA VAL A 33 9.45 26.98 2.97
C VAL A 33 9.36 27.06 4.50
N LYS A 34 8.51 27.94 5.02
CA LYS A 34 8.21 27.93 6.46
C LYS A 34 7.58 26.60 6.81
N MET A 35 8.35 25.76 7.52
CA MET A 35 7.85 24.49 8.05
C MET A 35 6.68 24.75 9.00
N GLY A 36 5.72 23.83 8.97
CA GLY A 36 4.60 23.83 9.91
C GLY A 36 5.03 23.57 11.35
N THR A 37 4.07 23.55 12.27
CA THR A 37 4.24 23.17 13.67
C THR A 37 3.42 21.93 13.94
N GLU A 38 4.06 20.83 14.33
CA GLU A 38 3.39 19.62 14.79
C GLU A 38 3.15 19.70 16.30
N ASN A 39 1.89 19.84 16.71
CA ASN A 39 1.51 19.82 18.13
C ASN A 39 0.10 19.24 18.32
N PHE A 40 0.05 17.97 18.73
CA PHE A 40 -1.21 17.25 18.98
C PHE A 40 -1.94 17.69 20.27
N LYS A 41 -1.31 18.54 21.09
CA LYS A 41 -1.93 19.15 22.28
C LYS A 41 -2.53 20.54 22.01
N GLY A 42 -2.42 21.05 20.78
CA GLY A 42 -2.97 22.35 20.35
C GLY A 42 -1.97 23.19 19.55
N GLY A 43 -2.44 24.10 18.69
CA GLY A 43 -1.53 24.94 17.88
C GLY A 43 -0.85 24.21 16.72
N TYR A 44 -1.40 23.09 16.26
CA TYR A 44 -0.96 22.40 15.04
C TYR A 44 -1.15 23.33 13.83
N LYS A 45 -0.11 23.45 12.99
CA LYS A 45 -0.14 24.31 11.81
C LYS A 45 0.59 23.65 10.65
N PHE A 46 -0.08 23.49 9.51
CA PHE A 46 0.59 23.05 8.28
C PHE A 46 1.44 24.16 7.67
N ALA A 47 2.41 23.78 6.83
CA ALA A 47 3.12 24.73 5.99
C ALA A 47 2.12 25.47 5.06
N PRO A 48 2.34 26.77 4.80
CA PRO A 48 1.45 27.54 3.92
C PRO A 48 1.49 27.01 2.48
N ILE A 49 0.33 26.91 1.84
CA ILE A 49 0.18 26.48 0.44
C ILE A 49 -0.89 27.32 -0.27
N LYS A 50 -0.83 27.40 -1.61
CA LYS A 50 -1.87 27.98 -2.46
C LYS A 50 -2.61 26.87 -3.20
N GLU A 51 -3.91 27.05 -3.42
CA GLU A 51 -4.80 26.09 -4.09
C GLU A 51 -4.31 25.74 -5.50
N SER A 52 -3.80 26.74 -6.24
CA SER A 52 -3.26 26.54 -7.59
C SER A 52 -2.04 25.61 -7.64
N ILE A 53 -1.26 25.53 -6.56
CA ILE A 53 -0.13 24.59 -6.46
C ILE A 53 -0.65 23.16 -6.37
N VAL A 54 -1.71 22.93 -5.57
CA VAL A 54 -2.34 21.61 -5.40
C VAL A 54 -2.97 21.14 -6.71
N THR A 55 -3.77 21.99 -7.37
CA THR A 55 -4.39 21.66 -8.66
C THR A 55 -3.37 21.34 -9.74
N ARG A 56 -2.30 22.15 -9.87
CA ARG A 56 -1.23 21.90 -10.85
C ARG A 56 -0.45 20.63 -10.53
N ALA A 57 -0.24 20.32 -9.26
CA ALA A 57 0.46 19.10 -8.84
C ALA A 57 -0.33 17.84 -9.24
N MET A 58 -1.65 17.85 -9.13
CA MET A 58 -2.51 16.74 -9.54
C MET A 58 -2.57 16.60 -11.06
N ILE A 59 -2.93 17.68 -11.78
CA ILE A 59 -3.08 17.66 -13.25
C ILE A 59 -1.80 17.20 -13.92
N LYS A 60 -0.64 17.71 -13.49
CA LYS A 60 0.65 17.37 -14.11
C LYS A 60 0.97 15.88 -14.05
N ARG A 61 0.62 15.21 -12.94
CA ARG A 61 0.88 13.77 -12.77
C ARG A 61 -0.12 12.96 -13.58
N TYR A 62 -1.41 13.27 -13.44
CA TYR A 62 -2.47 12.55 -14.14
C TYR A 62 -2.32 12.63 -15.67
N TRP A 63 -1.92 13.77 -16.22
CA TRP A 63 -1.62 13.90 -17.66
C TRP A 63 -0.41 13.10 -18.10
N LYS A 64 0.64 13.04 -17.27
CA LYS A 64 1.78 12.17 -17.57
C LYS A 64 1.33 10.71 -17.60
N ASP A 65 0.57 10.27 -16.60
CA ASP A 65 0.10 8.88 -16.52
C ASP A 65 -0.81 8.54 -17.70
N MET A 66 -1.67 9.47 -18.14
CA MET A 66 -2.55 9.29 -19.31
C MET A 66 -1.78 9.23 -20.64
N ASP A 67 -0.80 10.13 -20.84
CA ASP A 67 0.07 10.14 -22.02
C ASP A 67 0.91 8.86 -22.10
N ASP A 68 1.48 8.45 -20.96
CA ASP A 68 2.16 7.17 -20.86
C ASP A 68 1.17 6.04 -21.21
N ALA A 69 0.06 5.90 -20.49
CA ALA A 69 -0.88 4.77 -20.66
C ALA A 69 -1.53 4.66 -22.06
N ALA A 70 -1.43 5.69 -22.91
CA ALA A 70 -1.89 5.65 -24.31
C ALA A 70 -1.29 4.47 -25.11
N VAL A 71 -0.08 4.01 -24.73
CA VAL A 71 0.50 2.75 -25.19
C VAL A 71 0.92 1.94 -23.96
N SER A 72 0.31 0.77 -23.80
CA SER A 72 0.55 -0.17 -22.69
C SER A 72 0.84 -1.56 -23.24
N ASP A 73 1.66 -2.34 -22.54
CA ASP A 73 1.92 -3.74 -22.90
C ASP A 73 0.74 -4.63 -22.51
N VAL A 74 0.14 -4.34 -21.34
CA VAL A 74 -1.02 -5.05 -20.81
C VAL A 74 -2.05 -4.05 -20.29
N VAL A 75 -3.32 -4.31 -20.61
CA VAL A 75 -4.46 -3.59 -20.04
C VAL A 75 -5.35 -4.57 -19.27
N ILE A 76 -5.59 -4.28 -18.00
CA ILE A 76 -6.46 -5.06 -17.11
C ILE A 76 -7.74 -4.25 -16.87
N VAL A 77 -8.89 -4.81 -17.26
CA VAL A 77 -10.21 -4.18 -17.05
C VAL A 77 -10.86 -4.78 -15.81
N GLY A 78 -10.98 -3.98 -14.76
CA GLY A 78 -11.52 -4.34 -13.45
C GLY A 78 -10.45 -4.68 -12.42
N ALA A 79 -10.32 -3.83 -11.41
CA ALA A 79 -9.46 -4.00 -10.23
C ALA A 79 -10.16 -4.79 -9.11
N GLY A 80 -10.88 -5.86 -9.46
CA GLY A 80 -11.41 -6.83 -8.51
C GLY A 80 -10.33 -7.77 -7.97
N SER A 81 -10.69 -8.77 -7.15
CA SER A 81 -9.75 -9.77 -6.64
C SER A 81 -8.93 -10.43 -7.76
N ALA A 82 -9.59 -10.90 -8.82
CA ALA A 82 -8.92 -11.54 -9.95
C ALA A 82 -7.99 -10.58 -10.72
N GLY A 83 -8.44 -9.35 -10.99
CA GLY A 83 -7.64 -8.35 -11.72
C GLY A 83 -6.42 -7.89 -10.94
N LEU A 84 -6.57 -7.66 -9.62
CA LEU A 84 -5.45 -7.32 -8.74
C LEU A 84 -4.47 -8.48 -8.57
N SER A 85 -4.96 -9.73 -8.48
CA SER A 85 -4.07 -10.91 -8.49
C SER A 85 -3.31 -11.04 -9.80
N CYS A 86 -3.97 -10.84 -10.95
CA CYS A 86 -3.33 -10.82 -12.26
C CYS A 86 -2.24 -9.75 -12.34
N ALA A 87 -2.58 -8.51 -11.97
CA ALA A 87 -1.66 -7.37 -11.97
C ALA A 87 -0.43 -7.65 -11.10
N TYR A 88 -0.64 -8.13 -9.86
CA TYR A 88 0.42 -8.45 -8.93
C TYR A 88 1.37 -9.52 -9.49
N THR A 89 0.82 -10.61 -10.05
CA THR A 89 1.62 -11.69 -10.61
C THR A 89 2.41 -11.24 -11.83
N LEU A 90 1.79 -10.49 -12.75
CA LEU A 90 2.47 -9.98 -13.95
C LEU A 90 3.58 -8.99 -13.61
N ALA A 91 3.27 -8.00 -12.77
CA ALA A 91 4.22 -6.96 -12.39
C ALA A 91 5.44 -7.53 -11.64
N LYS A 92 5.22 -8.56 -10.82
CA LYS A 92 6.31 -9.29 -10.14
C LYS A 92 7.15 -10.12 -11.11
N ALA A 93 6.51 -10.78 -12.08
CA ALA A 93 7.18 -11.64 -13.04
C ALA A 93 8.07 -10.85 -14.00
N ASP A 94 7.61 -9.67 -14.43
CA ASP A 94 8.35 -8.78 -15.31
C ASP A 94 8.14 -7.31 -14.92
N PRO A 95 9.09 -6.72 -14.15
CA PRO A 95 9.08 -5.30 -13.79
C PRO A 95 9.16 -4.33 -14.99
N GLY A 96 9.49 -4.82 -16.19
CA GLY A 96 9.58 -4.01 -17.41
C GLY A 96 8.25 -3.82 -18.13
N LEU A 97 7.24 -4.63 -17.81
CA LEU A 97 5.91 -4.51 -18.42
C LEU A 97 5.18 -3.28 -17.92
N LYS A 98 4.64 -2.51 -18.86
CA LYS A 98 3.74 -1.41 -18.57
C LYS A 98 2.31 -1.89 -18.46
N ILE A 99 1.81 -1.95 -17.22
CA ILE A 99 0.52 -2.54 -16.88
C ILE A 99 -0.47 -1.44 -16.52
N THR A 100 -1.47 -1.23 -17.37
CA THR A 100 -2.54 -0.25 -17.12
C THR A 100 -3.78 -0.95 -16.59
N ILE A 101 -4.25 -0.56 -15.40
CA ILE A 101 -5.47 -1.09 -14.79
C ILE A 101 -6.58 -0.05 -14.92
N ILE A 102 -7.69 -0.43 -15.55
CA ILE A 102 -8.88 0.40 -15.69
C ILE A 102 -9.98 -0.16 -14.79
N GLU A 103 -10.39 0.62 -13.80
CA GLU A 103 -11.48 0.28 -12.88
C GLU A 103 -12.66 1.22 -13.08
N ALA A 104 -13.89 0.67 -13.05
CA ALA A 104 -15.10 1.44 -13.25
C ALA A 104 -15.51 2.23 -11.99
N GLY A 105 -15.30 1.64 -10.81
CA GLY A 105 -15.59 2.27 -9.53
C GLY A 105 -14.54 3.28 -9.09
N VAL A 106 -14.94 4.23 -8.23
CA VAL A 106 -13.99 5.11 -7.55
C VAL A 106 -13.11 4.31 -6.57
N ALA A 107 -13.70 3.33 -5.89
CA ALA A 107 -13.00 2.41 -5.02
C ALA A 107 -12.68 1.11 -5.79
N PRO A 108 -11.40 0.75 -5.97
CA PRO A 108 -11.03 -0.57 -6.50
C PRO A 108 -11.35 -1.68 -5.49
N GLY A 109 -11.16 -2.93 -5.90
CA GLY A 109 -11.40 -4.13 -5.09
C GLY A 109 -12.66 -4.91 -5.49
N GLY A 110 -13.58 -4.29 -6.23
CA GLY A 110 -14.81 -4.92 -6.71
C GLY A 110 -15.61 -5.57 -5.56
N GLY A 111 -16.02 -6.82 -5.76
CA GLY A 111 -16.79 -7.58 -4.75
C GLY A 111 -15.97 -8.12 -3.58
N ALA A 112 -14.65 -7.92 -3.54
CA ALA A 112 -13.76 -8.55 -2.55
C ALA A 112 -13.64 -7.77 -1.23
N TRP A 113 -14.55 -6.83 -0.98
CA TRP A 113 -14.61 -6.11 0.30
C TRP A 113 -15.36 -6.88 1.39
N LEU A 114 -16.23 -7.81 1.00
CA LEU A 114 -17.02 -8.65 1.91
C LEU A 114 -17.02 -10.11 1.43
N GLY A 115 -17.42 -11.01 2.32
CA GLY A 115 -17.82 -12.37 2.00
C GLY A 115 -19.28 -12.47 1.57
N GLY A 116 -19.84 -13.68 1.64
CA GLY A 116 -21.25 -13.92 1.30
C GLY A 116 -22.21 -13.23 2.27
N GLN A 117 -23.38 -12.80 1.77
CA GLN A 117 -24.46 -12.23 2.60
C GLN A 117 -24.00 -11.08 3.53
N LEU A 118 -23.10 -10.22 3.04
CA LEU A 118 -22.51 -9.09 3.77
C LEU A 118 -21.67 -9.47 5.00
N MET A 119 -21.33 -10.75 5.16
CA MET A 119 -20.42 -11.20 6.22
C MET A 119 -18.98 -10.79 5.89
N ALA A 120 -18.13 -10.68 6.91
CA ALA A 120 -16.74 -10.24 6.75
C ALA A 120 -15.75 -11.33 6.27
N PRO A 121 -15.79 -12.59 6.77
CA PRO A 121 -14.74 -13.57 6.49
C PRO A 121 -14.61 -13.93 5.01
N MET A 122 -13.37 -14.11 4.55
CA MET A 122 -13.07 -14.58 3.20
C MET A 122 -12.52 -16.01 3.26
N ILE A 123 -13.27 -16.92 2.65
CA ILE A 123 -12.91 -18.35 2.56
C ILE A 123 -12.12 -18.59 1.28
N ILE A 124 -10.95 -19.21 1.41
CA ILE A 124 -10.08 -19.55 0.28
C ILE A 124 -9.72 -21.02 0.35
N ARG A 125 -10.12 -21.80 -0.65
CA ARG A 125 -9.77 -23.23 -0.74
C ARG A 125 -8.30 -23.42 -1.10
N LYS A 126 -7.65 -24.45 -0.56
CA LYS A 126 -6.30 -24.82 -0.97
C LYS A 126 -6.32 -25.37 -2.42
N PRO A 127 -5.31 -25.06 -3.27
CA PRO A 127 -4.00 -24.49 -2.92
C PRO A 127 -3.92 -22.96 -2.92
N ALA A 128 -5.00 -22.20 -3.12
CA ALA A 128 -4.93 -20.74 -3.30
C ALA A 128 -4.39 -19.94 -2.09
N HIS A 129 -4.31 -20.54 -0.91
CA HIS A 129 -3.61 -19.97 0.25
C HIS A 129 -2.12 -19.63 0.00
N SER A 130 -1.48 -20.17 -1.05
CA SER A 130 -0.09 -19.84 -1.40
C SER A 130 0.08 -18.34 -1.71
N LEU A 131 -0.92 -17.71 -2.33
CA LEU A 131 -0.91 -16.27 -2.58
C LEU A 131 -1.00 -15.47 -1.28
N LEU A 132 -1.73 -15.98 -0.27
CA LEU A 132 -1.79 -15.33 1.04
C LEU A 132 -0.43 -15.38 1.74
N ASN A 133 0.28 -16.50 1.63
CA ASN A 133 1.64 -16.63 2.16
C ASN A 133 2.58 -15.62 1.51
N GLU A 134 2.51 -15.49 0.18
CA GLU A 134 3.31 -14.53 -0.58
C GLU A 134 3.01 -13.08 -0.20
N LEU A 135 1.73 -12.75 -0.01
CA LEU A 135 1.28 -11.43 0.43
C LEU A 135 1.42 -11.20 1.93
N THR A 136 1.92 -12.18 2.69
CA THR A 136 2.06 -12.15 4.16
C THR A 136 0.73 -11.85 4.89
N ILE A 137 -0.37 -12.39 4.37
CA ILE A 137 -1.71 -12.18 4.93
C ILE A 137 -2.03 -13.30 5.92
N PRO A 138 -2.33 -12.99 7.20
CA PRO A 138 -2.69 -14.01 8.17
C PRO A 138 -4.06 -14.61 7.86
N TYR A 139 -4.19 -15.92 8.11
CA TYR A 139 -5.42 -16.68 7.98
C TYR A 139 -5.48 -17.80 9.03
N GLU A 140 -6.68 -18.29 9.29
CA GLU A 140 -6.95 -19.50 10.08
C GLU A 140 -7.05 -20.70 9.14
N ASP A 141 -6.39 -21.82 9.46
CA ASP A 141 -6.36 -23.02 8.61
C ASP A 141 -7.39 -24.06 9.10
N GLU A 142 -8.34 -24.40 8.23
CA GLU A 142 -9.44 -25.34 8.46
C GLU A 142 -9.27 -26.64 7.66
N GLY A 143 -8.02 -26.99 7.31
CA GLY A 143 -7.69 -28.19 6.55
C GLY A 143 -7.81 -27.98 5.04
N SER A 144 -9.01 -28.12 4.47
CA SER A 144 -9.23 -28.04 3.01
C SER A 144 -9.33 -26.61 2.48
N TYR A 145 -9.53 -25.64 3.38
CA TYR A 145 -9.61 -24.22 3.09
C TYR A 145 -9.01 -23.42 4.25
N VAL A 146 -8.80 -22.13 4.01
CA VAL A 146 -8.34 -21.17 4.99
C VAL A 146 -9.32 -20.00 5.07
N VAL A 147 -9.31 -19.30 6.20
CA VAL A 147 -10.21 -18.19 6.51
C VAL A 147 -9.39 -16.94 6.78
N VAL A 148 -9.50 -15.93 5.92
CA VAL A 148 -8.98 -14.59 6.21
C VAL A 148 -10.03 -13.85 7.03
N LYS A 149 -9.59 -13.27 8.16
CA LYS A 149 -10.48 -12.60 9.15
C LYS A 149 -11.50 -11.64 8.54
N HIS A 150 -11.11 -10.95 7.47
CA HIS A 150 -11.97 -10.05 6.73
C HIS A 150 -11.51 -9.96 5.27
N ALA A 151 -12.44 -10.02 4.32
CA ALA A 151 -12.16 -9.87 2.89
C ALA A 151 -11.38 -8.57 2.55
N ALA A 152 -11.71 -7.46 3.23
CA ALA A 152 -10.99 -6.20 3.13
C ALA A 152 -9.48 -6.30 3.46
N LEU A 153 -9.06 -7.23 4.33
CA LEU A 153 -7.63 -7.44 4.62
C LEU A 153 -6.89 -7.99 3.40
N PHE A 154 -7.49 -8.96 2.69
CA PHE A 154 -6.95 -9.44 1.42
C PHE A 154 -6.85 -8.31 0.41
N THR A 155 -7.97 -7.64 0.16
CA THR A 155 -8.11 -6.64 -0.90
C THR A 155 -7.21 -5.42 -0.68
N SER A 156 -7.17 -4.87 0.53
CA SER A 156 -6.31 -3.73 0.85
C SER A 156 -4.81 -4.07 0.77
N THR A 157 -4.42 -5.28 1.20
CA THR A 157 -3.01 -5.70 1.16
C THR A 157 -2.53 -5.89 -0.28
N ILE A 158 -3.27 -6.64 -1.11
CA ILE A 158 -2.86 -6.86 -2.50
C ILE A 158 -2.90 -5.55 -3.30
N LEU A 159 -3.91 -4.72 -3.10
CA LEU A 159 -4.00 -3.40 -3.72
C LEU A 159 -2.78 -2.54 -3.35
N SER A 160 -2.41 -2.48 -2.07
CA SER A 160 -1.23 -1.73 -1.64
C SER A 160 0.05 -2.25 -2.27
N LYS A 161 0.23 -3.57 -2.39
CA LYS A 161 1.42 -4.15 -3.02
C LYS A 161 1.48 -3.85 -4.52
N VAL A 162 0.36 -3.95 -5.23
CA VAL A 162 0.26 -3.60 -6.66
C VAL A 162 0.58 -2.12 -6.88
N LEU A 163 0.01 -1.21 -6.09
CA LEU A 163 0.25 0.24 -6.23
C LEU A 163 1.68 0.68 -5.89
N LEU A 164 2.44 -0.14 -5.17
CA LEU A 164 3.84 0.13 -4.83
C LEU A 164 4.83 -0.43 -5.86
N MET A 165 4.35 -1.20 -6.84
CA MET A 165 5.20 -1.73 -7.90
C MET A 165 5.62 -0.61 -8.87
N PRO A 166 6.84 -0.67 -9.44
CA PRO A 166 7.40 0.40 -10.27
C PRO A 166 6.86 0.46 -11.71
N ASN A 167 6.05 -0.54 -12.09
CA ASN A 167 5.54 -0.83 -13.43
C ASN A 167 4.52 0.19 -13.95
#